data_AF-A0A1V5MFI2-F1
#
_entry.id   AF-A0A1V5MFI2-F1
#
_cell.length_a   1.000
_cell.length_b   1.000
_cell.length_c   1.000
_cell.angle_alpha   90.00
_cell.angle_beta   90.00
_cell.angle_gamma   90.00
#
_symmetry.space_group_name_H-M   'P 1'
#
loop_
_entity.id
_entity.type
_entity.pdbx_description
1 polymer ?
#
loop_
_entity_poly.entity_id
_entity_poly.type
_entity_poly.pdbx_seq_one_letter_code
_entity_poly.pdbx_strand_id
1 'polypeptide(L)'
;MAYKDQPVHEAARGEPERLKCLIEQDPHLVHVKAFLGQTPLHAAVEDNNIESINILLNAGADVNALDERGYPPAFEASSRKALETLVGAGARLDIYCKHGLNGFLHCARYIRNIETLDFWYELGEPINKDPQSGAAALVGLCSQVSDTDEIEEALQVIRYLLKKGADIDLQKRSDTTALIEACWNQTLPIVTLLLEAGADTNKNNIEGNTPLHYAITRKNEKLVELLLKHGGDINRPNRFHDAPIDLARNLNFYLERLEPLYIPKPIRPWPKAEDLIERLTKIPEFKNCSLQGCSEEEICKLEKHFNLSLPAVYRDFLRTLGKGFGSFMSSDHISFEFDQLFDQAQHPSYAEYCQLTAKSFVFAERGWENFYYFEADDSSDDPPVFMFECGEFGSRQVYRSFWEFIEDRVVDYEILSEGRCFAE
;
A
#
# COMPACT_ATOMS: atom_id res chain seq x y z
N MET A 1 14.04 31.25 10.13
CA MET A 1 14.87 31.47 11.34
C MET A 1 16.01 30.48 11.27
N ALA A 2 17.26 30.93 11.12
CA ALA A 2 18.40 30.02 11.16
C ALA A 2 18.59 29.59 12.63
N TYR A 3 18.22 28.35 12.94
CA TYR A 3 18.46 27.76 14.24
C TYR A 3 19.98 27.64 14.39
N LYS A 4 20.56 28.36 15.36
CA LYS A 4 22.01 28.32 15.60
C LYS A 4 22.32 27.13 16.49
N ASP A 5 23.12 26.21 15.95
CA ASP A 5 23.84 25.22 16.73
C ASP A 5 24.58 25.91 17.89
N GLN A 6 24.72 25.22 19.02
CA GLN A 6 25.55 25.77 20.10
C GLN A 6 27.01 25.76 19.63
N PRO A 7 27.88 26.65 20.17
CA PRO A 7 29.28 26.73 19.77
C PRO A 7 30.03 25.39 19.83
N VAL A 8 29.63 24.49 20.74
CA VAL A 8 30.20 23.15 20.86
C VAL A 8 29.77 22.21 19.71
N HIS A 9 28.54 22.31 19.21
CA HIS A 9 28.06 21.53 18.05
C HIS A 9 28.73 22.02 16.76
N GLU A 10 28.84 23.34 16.56
CA GLU A 10 29.57 23.91 15.42
C GLU A 10 31.04 23.46 15.43
N ALA A 11 31.69 23.48 16.61
CA ALA A 11 33.05 23.01 16.74
C ALA A 11 33.18 21.48 16.53
N ALA A 12 32.19 20.70 16.97
CA ALA A 12 32.13 19.26 16.77
C ALA A 12 32.10 18.88 15.27
N ARG A 13 31.39 19.67 14.46
CA ARG A 13 31.30 19.50 13.01
C ARG A 13 32.65 19.64 12.30
N GLY A 14 33.45 20.67 12.62
CA GLY A 14 34.63 21.00 11.80
C GLY A 14 35.88 21.55 12.50
N GLU A 15 35.87 21.79 13.82
CA GLU A 15 36.95 22.47 14.53
C GLU A 15 37.42 21.69 15.78
N PRO A 16 38.13 20.54 15.63
CA PRO A 16 38.49 19.66 16.74
C PRO A 16 39.28 20.34 17.87
N GLU A 17 40.21 21.24 17.53
CA GLU A 17 41.01 21.96 18.53
C GLU A 17 40.18 22.95 19.34
N ARG A 18 39.22 23.62 18.69
CA ARG A 18 38.27 24.51 19.38
C ARG A 18 37.31 23.69 20.24
N LEU A 19 36.83 22.56 19.73
CA LEU A 19 35.99 21.62 20.48
C LEU A 19 36.68 21.17 21.75
N LYS A 20 37.95 20.75 21.65
CA LYS A 20 38.78 20.35 22.78
C LYS A 20 38.90 21.47 23.82
N CYS A 21 39.24 22.68 23.39
CA CYS A 21 39.30 23.85 24.27
C CYS A 21 37.96 24.11 25.00
N LEU A 22 36.83 24.00 24.29
CA LEU A 22 35.51 24.21 24.87
C LEU A 22 35.18 23.16 25.95
N ILE A 23 35.46 21.88 25.66
CA ILE A 23 35.21 20.77 26.60
C ILE A 23 36.13 20.87 27.82
N GLU A 24 37.39 21.28 27.65
CA GLU A 24 38.32 21.51 28.76
C GLU A 24 37.86 22.66 29.68
N GLN A 25 37.19 23.67 29.13
CA GLN A 25 36.63 24.79 29.89
C GLN A 25 35.33 24.42 30.61
N ASP A 26 34.45 23.66 29.96
CA ASP A 26 33.20 23.17 30.53
C ASP A 26 32.89 21.74 30.07
N PRO A 27 33.23 20.72 30.89
CA PRO A 27 32.99 19.32 30.56
C PRO A 27 31.51 18.97 30.37
N HIS A 28 30.55 19.75 30.89
CA HIS A 28 29.12 19.46 30.70
C HIS A 28 28.66 19.66 29.25
N LEU A 29 29.43 20.39 28.44
CA LEU A 29 29.11 20.64 27.03
C LEU A 29 29.03 19.36 26.21
N VAL A 30 29.66 18.25 26.63
CA VAL A 30 29.63 16.98 25.90
C VAL A 30 28.23 16.34 25.80
N HIS A 31 27.28 16.77 26.65
CA HIS A 31 25.92 16.22 26.70
C HIS A 31 24.83 17.23 26.31
N VAL A 32 25.19 18.46 25.94
CA VAL A 32 24.18 19.49 25.62
C VAL A 32 23.40 19.13 24.37
N LYS A 33 22.10 19.42 24.38
CA LYS A 33 21.19 19.10 23.28
C LYS A 33 20.91 20.35 22.44
N ALA A 34 21.07 20.22 21.12
CA ALA A 34 20.67 21.22 20.13
C ALA A 34 19.23 20.97 19.66
N PHE A 35 18.88 21.51 18.49
CA PHE A 35 17.60 21.24 17.84
C PHE A 35 17.40 19.73 17.61
N LEU A 36 16.15 19.27 17.74
CA LEU A 36 15.79 17.84 17.70
C LEU A 36 16.51 16.97 18.74
N GLY A 37 17.07 17.55 19.79
CA GLY A 37 17.71 16.80 20.88
C GLY A 37 19.11 16.25 20.57
N GLN A 38 19.74 16.66 19.46
CA GLN A 38 21.06 16.17 19.05
C GLN A 38 22.17 16.60 20.02
N THR A 39 23.04 15.67 20.41
CA THR A 39 24.27 15.94 21.18
C THR A 39 25.42 16.38 20.26
N PRO A 40 26.53 16.94 20.78
CA PRO A 40 27.68 17.26 19.93
C PRO A 40 28.25 16.03 19.22
N LEU A 41 28.09 14.85 19.81
CA LEU A 41 28.50 13.58 19.18
C LEU A 41 27.67 13.26 17.94
N HIS A 42 26.37 13.58 17.90
CA HIS A 42 25.59 13.45 16.67
C HIS A 42 26.17 14.33 15.56
N ALA A 43 26.44 15.60 15.88
CA ALA A 43 26.97 16.55 14.91
C ALA A 43 28.37 16.17 14.38
N ALA A 44 29.26 15.68 15.26
CA ALA A 44 30.57 15.17 14.84
C ALA A 44 30.48 13.93 13.93
N VAL A 45 29.51 13.05 14.19
CA VAL A 45 29.30 11.83 13.39
C VAL A 45 28.67 12.14 12.04
N GLU A 46 27.65 13.00 12.00
CA GLU A 46 26.97 13.46 10.79
C GLU A 46 27.98 14.06 9.79
N ASP A 47 28.86 14.95 10.27
CA ASP A 47 29.89 15.59 9.44
C ASP A 47 31.17 14.73 9.28
N ASN A 48 31.15 13.48 9.75
CA ASN A 48 32.25 12.52 9.64
C ASN A 48 33.59 13.02 10.20
N ASN A 49 33.57 13.81 11.27
CA ASN A 49 34.77 14.35 11.90
C ASN A 49 35.33 13.38 12.94
N ILE A 50 36.12 12.41 12.49
CA ILE A 50 36.69 11.33 13.32
C ILE A 50 37.48 11.86 14.52
N GLU A 51 38.17 13.00 14.39
CA GLU A 51 38.93 13.59 15.50
C GLU A 51 37.99 14.12 16.58
N SER A 52 36.96 14.89 16.20
CA SER A 52 35.91 15.36 17.11
C SER A 52 35.16 14.21 17.79
N ILE A 53 34.86 13.13 17.05
CA ILE A 53 34.25 11.92 17.61
C ILE A 53 35.12 11.36 18.74
N ASN A 54 36.43 11.20 18.50
CA ASN A 54 37.35 10.68 19.51
C ASN A 54 37.48 11.62 20.73
N ILE A 55 37.55 12.93 20.51
CA ILE A 55 37.59 13.92 21.59
C ILE A 55 36.35 13.79 22.50
N LEU A 56 35.16 13.73 21.89
CA LEU A 56 33.90 13.64 22.62
C LEU A 56 33.76 12.32 23.39
N LEU A 57 34.10 11.19 22.76
CA LEU A 57 34.07 9.88 23.41
C LEU A 57 35.06 9.80 24.58
N ASN A 58 36.29 10.31 24.41
CA ASN A 58 37.29 10.36 25.50
C ASN A 58 36.86 11.29 26.64
N ALA A 59 36.07 12.32 26.34
CA ALA A 59 35.49 13.22 27.34
C ALA A 59 34.21 12.67 28.01
N GLY A 60 33.80 11.44 27.68
CA GLY A 60 32.67 10.76 28.32
C GLY A 60 31.31 11.01 27.67
N ALA A 61 31.27 11.46 26.40
CA ALA A 61 30.01 11.56 25.67
C ALA A 61 29.29 10.20 25.63
N ASP A 62 27.97 10.24 25.86
CA ASP A 62 27.14 9.03 25.76
C ASP A 62 26.97 8.63 24.29
N VAL A 63 27.66 7.54 23.92
CA VAL A 63 27.66 6.98 22.57
C VAL A 63 26.28 6.50 22.10
N ASN A 64 25.35 6.26 23.03
CA ASN A 64 24.00 5.78 22.78
C ASN A 64 22.93 6.84 23.06
N ALA A 65 23.32 8.10 23.22
CA ALA A 65 22.38 9.18 23.48
C ALA A 65 21.33 9.27 22.37
N LEU A 66 20.05 9.26 22.71
CA LEU A 66 18.98 9.39 21.73
C LEU A 66 18.58 10.86 21.54
N ASP A 67 18.42 11.25 20.27
CA ASP A 67 17.76 12.48 19.87
C ASP A 67 16.21 12.38 20.01
N GLU A 68 15.47 13.43 19.64
CA GLU A 68 13.99 13.46 19.72
C GLU A 68 13.31 12.55 18.67
N ARG A 69 14.03 12.11 17.64
CA ARG A 69 13.56 11.10 16.67
C ARG A 69 13.78 9.68 17.20
N GLY A 70 14.62 9.53 18.21
CA GLY A 70 15.07 8.25 18.76
C GLY A 70 16.27 7.68 18.01
N TYR A 71 17.04 8.51 17.30
CA TYR A 71 18.27 8.10 16.63
C TYR A 71 19.47 8.24 17.58
N PRO A 72 20.31 7.20 17.71
CA PRO A 72 21.63 7.32 18.32
C PRO A 72 22.63 7.92 17.32
N PRO A 73 23.80 8.43 17.77
CA PRO A 73 24.84 8.95 16.88
C PRO A 73 25.23 7.97 15.77
N ALA A 74 25.25 6.66 16.06
CA ALA A 74 25.60 5.64 15.08
C ALA A 74 24.71 5.62 13.83
N PHE A 75 23.47 6.10 13.89
CA PHE A 75 22.59 6.13 12.71
C PHE A 75 23.02 7.19 11.70
N GLU A 76 23.63 8.28 12.15
CA GLU A 76 24.06 9.40 11.32
C GLU A 76 25.45 9.14 10.68
N ALA A 77 26.07 7.99 10.94
CA ALA A 77 27.43 7.71 10.49
C ALA A 77 27.47 7.50 8.96
N SER A 78 28.21 8.37 8.28
CA SER A 78 28.39 8.31 6.82
C SER A 78 29.62 7.54 6.36
N SER A 79 30.46 7.06 7.30
CA SER A 79 31.64 6.23 6.99
C SER A 79 31.75 5.01 7.90
N ARG A 80 32.36 3.95 7.37
CA ARG A 80 32.72 2.75 8.14
C ARG A 80 33.62 3.09 9.32
N LYS A 81 34.57 4.00 9.16
CA LYS A 81 35.51 4.36 10.22
C LYS A 81 34.81 5.00 11.42
N ALA A 82 33.80 5.85 11.17
CA ALA A 82 32.98 6.43 12.22
C ALA A 82 32.21 5.32 12.97
N LEU A 83 31.56 4.40 12.25
CA LEU A 83 30.87 3.26 12.86
C LEU A 83 31.79 2.36 13.68
N GLU A 84 32.96 1.98 13.16
CA GLU A 84 33.95 1.18 13.90
C GLU A 84 34.39 1.87 15.20
N THR A 85 34.57 3.20 15.15
CA THR A 85 34.95 4.01 16.32
C THR A 85 33.84 4.00 17.37
N LEU A 86 32.59 4.19 16.94
CA LEU A 86 31.41 4.17 17.82
C LEU A 86 31.20 2.78 18.42
N VAL A 87 31.30 1.71 17.63
CA VAL A 87 31.20 0.32 18.11
C VAL A 87 32.31 0.00 19.12
N GLY A 88 33.55 0.43 18.84
CA GLY A 88 34.67 0.30 19.78
C GLY A 88 34.44 1.02 21.11
N ALA A 89 33.63 2.08 21.11
CA ALA A 89 33.21 2.82 22.30
C ALA A 89 31.92 2.30 22.95
N GLY A 90 31.34 1.20 22.45
CA GLY A 90 30.15 0.57 23.02
C GLY A 90 28.82 1.05 22.44
N ALA A 91 28.81 1.55 21.19
CA ALA A 91 27.57 1.84 20.48
C ALA A 91 26.71 0.59 20.31
N ARG A 92 25.43 0.74 20.62
CA ARG A 92 24.38 -0.26 20.40
C ARG A 92 23.81 -0.10 19.01
N LEU A 93 23.78 -1.20 18.28
CA LEU A 93 23.32 -1.25 16.88
C LEU A 93 21.94 -1.92 16.76
N ASP A 94 21.49 -2.56 17.84
CA ASP A 94 20.18 -3.20 18.00
C ASP A 94 19.05 -2.21 18.37
N ILE A 95 19.26 -0.92 18.11
CA ILE A 95 18.30 0.13 18.42
C ILE A 95 17.29 0.26 17.26
N TYR A 96 16.01 0.41 17.62
CA TYR A 96 14.93 0.72 16.68
C TYR A 96 14.31 2.05 17.08
N CYS A 97 14.10 2.95 16.11
CA CYS A 97 13.40 4.20 16.37
C CYS A 97 11.89 3.98 16.55
N LYS A 98 11.15 5.04 16.91
CA LYS A 98 9.68 5.01 17.12
C LYS A 98 8.85 4.47 15.93
N HIS A 99 9.41 4.43 14.73
CA HIS A 99 8.76 3.92 13.51
C HIS A 99 9.30 2.54 13.09
N GLY A 100 10.12 1.89 13.91
CA GLY A 100 10.75 0.61 13.61
C GLY A 100 11.98 0.72 12.71
N LEU A 101 12.53 1.90 12.42
CA LEU A 101 13.75 1.99 11.61
C LEU A 101 14.97 1.61 12.44
N ASN A 102 15.74 0.63 11.98
CA ASN A 102 17.09 0.34 12.46
C ASN A 102 18.15 1.13 11.66
N GLY A 103 19.41 1.00 12.05
CA GLY A 103 20.54 1.70 11.40
C GLY A 103 20.76 1.28 9.95
N PHE A 104 20.55 0.01 9.61
CA PHE A 104 20.64 -0.49 8.23
C PHE A 104 19.63 0.20 7.30
N LEU A 105 18.36 0.26 7.70
CA LEU A 105 17.29 0.89 6.94
C LEU A 105 17.46 2.41 6.87
N HIS A 106 17.90 3.03 7.95
CA HIS A 106 18.21 4.46 7.97
C HIS A 106 19.34 4.78 7.00
N CYS A 107 20.42 4.00 7.05
CA CYS A 107 21.56 4.13 6.14
C CYS A 107 21.13 3.97 4.68
N ALA A 108 20.35 2.94 4.36
CA ALA A 108 19.86 2.71 3.00
C ALA A 108 19.00 3.87 2.47
N ARG A 109 18.20 4.51 3.33
CA ARG A 109 17.25 5.57 2.92
C ARG A 109 17.86 6.95 2.81
N TYR A 110 18.67 7.33 3.79
CA TYR A 110 19.10 8.72 3.99
C TYR A 110 20.60 8.91 3.78
N ILE A 111 21.43 7.98 4.26
CA ILE A 111 22.90 8.11 4.15
C ILE A 111 23.39 7.65 2.76
N ARG A 112 22.80 6.58 2.23
CA ARG A 112 23.08 5.98 0.91
C ARG A 112 24.56 5.69 0.61
N ASN A 113 25.35 5.47 1.67
CA ASN A 113 26.74 5.08 1.55
C ASN A 113 26.88 3.55 1.58
N ILE A 114 27.41 2.96 0.50
CA ILE A 114 27.54 1.50 0.36
C ILE A 114 28.48 0.88 1.39
N GLU A 115 29.59 1.53 1.73
CA GLU A 115 30.57 0.98 2.68
C GLU A 115 29.97 0.87 4.09
N THR A 116 29.26 1.92 4.50
CA THR A 116 28.51 1.96 5.75
C THR A 116 27.37 0.94 5.73
N LEU A 117 26.62 0.83 4.62
CA LEU A 117 25.55 -0.15 4.48
C LEU A 117 26.05 -1.60 4.54
N ASP A 118 27.22 -1.86 3.95
CA ASP A 118 27.87 -3.18 3.98
C ASP A 118 28.35 -3.53 5.39
N PHE A 119 28.83 -2.56 6.17
CA PHE A 119 29.13 -2.76 7.59
C PHE A 119 27.88 -3.19 8.38
N TRP A 120 26.75 -2.49 8.21
CA TRP A 120 25.49 -2.86 8.86
C TRP A 120 25.02 -4.28 8.45
N TYR A 121 25.18 -4.64 7.17
CA TYR A 121 24.84 -5.97 6.68
C TYR A 121 25.74 -7.07 7.28
N GLU A 122 27.05 -6.83 7.40
CA GLU A 122 28.01 -7.78 7.99
C GLU A 122 27.71 -8.12 9.46
N LEU A 123 27.02 -7.23 10.17
CA LEU A 123 26.57 -7.46 11.54
C LEU A 123 25.35 -8.39 11.65
N GLY A 124 24.80 -8.83 10.53
CA GLY A 124 23.69 -9.79 10.47
C GLY A 124 22.31 -9.15 10.38
N GLU A 125 22.21 -7.86 10.06
CA GLU A 125 20.93 -7.20 9.82
C GLU A 125 20.20 -7.83 8.61
N PRO A 126 18.92 -8.20 8.75
CA PRO A 126 18.20 -8.89 7.70
C PRO A 126 17.83 -7.94 6.54
N ILE A 127 18.26 -8.28 5.33
CA ILE A 127 18.01 -7.46 4.14
C ILE A 127 16.52 -7.31 3.78
N ASN A 128 15.72 -8.34 4.06
CA ASN A 128 14.30 -8.47 3.70
C ASN A 128 13.34 -8.34 4.89
N LYS A 129 13.79 -7.85 6.04
CA LYS A 129 12.93 -7.82 7.23
C LYS A 129 13.09 -6.54 8.02
N ASP A 130 12.00 -5.80 8.14
CA ASP A 130 11.72 -5.02 9.33
C ASP A 130 10.47 -5.59 10.04
N PRO A 131 10.62 -6.17 11.25
CA PRO A 131 9.50 -6.80 11.96
C PRO A 131 8.36 -5.83 12.33
N GLN A 132 8.63 -4.53 12.40
CA GLN A 132 7.75 -3.56 13.06
C GLN A 132 7.04 -2.59 12.10
N SER A 133 7.52 -2.48 10.87
CA SER A 133 6.94 -1.67 9.79
C SER A 133 6.61 -2.49 8.54
N GLY A 134 7.15 -3.72 8.44
CA GLY A 134 7.13 -4.52 7.22
C GLY A 134 8.00 -3.93 6.10
N ALA A 135 8.75 -2.86 6.36
CA ALA A 135 9.52 -2.17 5.33
C ALA A 135 10.92 -2.77 5.14
N ALA A 136 11.21 -3.25 3.94
CA ALA A 136 12.57 -3.58 3.53
C ALA A 136 13.36 -2.34 3.10
N ALA A 137 14.70 -2.44 3.12
CA ALA A 137 15.59 -1.36 2.69
C ALA A 137 15.26 -0.89 1.26
N LEU A 138 14.96 -1.84 0.37
CA LEU A 138 14.65 -1.57 -1.03
C LEU A 138 13.38 -0.72 -1.21
N VAL A 139 12.24 -1.18 -0.65
CA VAL A 139 10.96 -0.45 -0.71
C VAL A 139 11.06 0.90 0.00
N GLY A 140 11.72 0.92 1.16
CA GLY A 140 11.95 2.12 1.94
C GLY A 140 12.72 3.19 1.18
N LEU A 141 13.82 2.82 0.51
CA LEU A 141 14.60 3.73 -0.32
C LEU A 141 13.75 4.29 -1.48
N CYS A 142 13.04 3.44 -2.21
CA CYS A 142 12.21 3.88 -3.34
C CYS A 142 11.10 4.86 -2.92
N SER A 143 10.59 4.76 -1.69
CA SER A 143 9.59 5.69 -1.15
C SER A 143 10.10 7.11 -0.88
N GLN A 144 11.42 7.29 -0.69
CA GLN A 144 12.02 8.58 -0.31
C GLN A 144 12.71 9.29 -1.47
N VAL A 145 12.99 8.59 -2.56
CA VAL A 145 13.70 9.17 -3.71
C VAL A 145 12.69 9.78 -4.67
N SER A 146 12.78 11.09 -4.86
CA SER A 146 12.17 11.81 -5.98
C SER A 146 13.26 12.25 -6.96
N ASP A 147 12.87 12.72 -8.16
CA ASP A 147 13.78 13.21 -9.22
C ASP A 147 14.66 14.36 -8.68
N THR A 148 15.81 14.00 -8.10
CA THR A 148 16.74 14.86 -7.35
C THR A 148 18.17 14.48 -7.70
N ASP A 149 19.13 15.35 -7.36
CA ASP A 149 20.56 15.18 -7.65
C ASP A 149 21.19 13.90 -7.02
N GLU A 150 20.48 13.23 -6.10
CA GLU A 150 20.92 12.02 -5.37
C GLU A 150 20.46 10.70 -6.03
N ILE A 151 19.89 10.76 -7.25
CA ILE A 151 19.34 9.59 -7.93
C ILE A 151 20.41 8.52 -8.19
N GLU A 152 21.66 8.90 -8.49
CA GLU A 152 22.73 7.95 -8.79
C GLU A 152 23.16 7.16 -7.56
N GLU A 153 23.22 7.80 -6.39
CA GLU A 153 23.52 7.14 -5.11
C GLU A 153 22.41 6.15 -4.75
N ALA A 154 21.15 6.54 -4.93
CA ALA A 154 20.01 5.64 -4.76
C ALA A 154 20.09 4.42 -5.70
N LEU A 155 20.42 4.63 -6.98
CA LEU A 155 20.58 3.53 -7.94
C LEU A 155 21.72 2.57 -7.55
N GLN A 156 22.83 3.09 -7.02
CA GLN A 156 23.93 2.28 -6.50
C GLN A 156 23.51 1.44 -5.30
N VAL A 157 22.76 2.02 -4.36
CA VAL A 157 22.20 1.30 -3.21
C VAL A 157 21.22 0.23 -3.65
N ILE A 158 20.31 0.51 -4.59
CA ILE A 158 19.38 -0.50 -5.12
C ILE A 158 20.15 -1.67 -5.76
N ARG A 159 21.14 -1.39 -6.60
CA ARG A 159 21.99 -2.43 -7.22
C ARG A 159 22.69 -3.28 -6.16
N TYR A 160 23.21 -2.65 -5.11
CA TYR A 160 23.85 -3.35 -4.00
C TYR A 160 22.86 -4.24 -3.24
N LEU A 161 21.68 -3.71 -2.87
CA LEU A 161 20.66 -4.46 -2.14
C LEU A 161 20.20 -5.69 -2.92
N LEU A 162 19.89 -5.53 -4.21
CA LEU A 162 19.51 -6.65 -5.08
C LEU A 162 20.62 -7.70 -5.17
N LYS A 163 21.88 -7.29 -5.32
CA LYS A 163 23.04 -8.19 -5.32
C LYS A 163 23.18 -8.99 -4.01
N LYS A 164 22.77 -8.42 -2.88
CA LYS A 164 22.80 -9.06 -1.55
C LYS A 164 21.54 -9.90 -1.26
N GLY A 165 20.65 -10.06 -2.25
CA GLY A 165 19.46 -10.91 -2.15
C GLY A 165 18.23 -10.19 -1.60
N ALA A 166 18.15 -8.86 -1.75
CA ALA A 166 16.90 -8.15 -1.50
C ALA A 166 15.80 -8.72 -2.41
N ASP A 167 14.67 -9.06 -1.82
CA ASP A 167 13.48 -9.49 -2.55
C ASP A 167 12.85 -8.27 -3.22
N ILE A 168 12.82 -8.31 -4.55
CA ILE A 168 12.41 -7.19 -5.39
C ILE A 168 10.91 -6.89 -5.32
N ASP A 169 10.11 -7.93 -5.02
CA ASP A 169 8.65 -7.86 -4.96
C ASP A 169 8.12 -7.91 -3.52
N LEU A 170 9.02 -7.76 -2.53
CA LEU A 170 8.63 -7.69 -1.14
C LEU A 170 7.70 -6.50 -0.90
N GLN A 171 6.61 -6.76 -0.19
CA GLN A 171 5.55 -5.81 0.08
C GLN A 171 5.66 -5.27 1.51
N LYS A 172 5.56 -3.95 1.68
CA LYS A 172 5.37 -3.33 3.01
C LYS A 172 3.94 -3.58 3.50
N ARG A 173 3.61 -3.15 4.73
CA ARG A 173 2.26 -3.33 5.35
C ARG A 173 1.05 -2.89 4.52
N SER A 174 1.20 -2.00 3.55
CA SER A 174 0.14 -1.57 2.62
C SER A 174 0.14 -2.37 1.30
N ASP A 175 0.74 -3.55 1.30
CA ASP A 175 1.02 -4.40 0.15
C ASP A 175 1.80 -3.70 -0.98
N THR A 176 2.51 -2.61 -0.67
CA THR A 176 3.22 -1.81 -1.67
C THR A 176 4.63 -2.34 -1.91
N THR A 177 4.99 -2.56 -3.19
CA THR A 177 6.34 -2.94 -3.62
C THR A 177 7.21 -1.73 -3.95
N ALA A 178 8.52 -1.95 -4.12
CA ALA A 178 9.47 -0.91 -4.54
C ALA A 178 9.11 -0.31 -5.91
N LEU A 179 8.60 -1.15 -6.83
CA LEU A 179 8.18 -0.70 -8.16
C LEU A 179 6.99 0.26 -8.08
N ILE A 180 6.00 -0.02 -7.23
CA ILE A 180 4.85 0.87 -7.01
C ILE A 180 5.30 2.23 -6.46
N GLU A 181 6.18 2.25 -5.44
CA GLU A 181 6.73 3.50 -4.88
C GLU A 181 7.45 4.34 -5.93
N ALA A 182 8.30 3.70 -6.75
CA ALA A 182 9.03 4.37 -7.81
C ALA A 182 8.09 4.95 -8.90
N CYS A 183 7.01 4.22 -9.23
CA CYS A 183 5.98 4.71 -10.14
C CYS A 183 5.20 5.91 -9.56
N TRP A 184 4.84 5.88 -8.27
CA TRP A 184 4.19 7.00 -7.58
C TRP A 184 5.06 8.27 -7.58
N ASN A 185 6.36 8.08 -7.29
CA ASN A 185 7.36 9.14 -7.28
C ASN A 185 7.83 9.55 -8.68
N GLN A 186 7.39 8.85 -9.73
CA GLN A 186 7.73 9.09 -11.14
C GLN A 186 9.24 8.99 -11.45
N THR A 187 9.98 8.19 -10.69
CA THR A 187 11.45 8.05 -10.83
C THR A 187 11.82 7.03 -11.92
N LEU A 188 11.73 7.45 -13.18
CA LEU A 188 12.00 6.60 -14.35
C LEU A 188 13.31 5.78 -14.28
N PRO A 189 14.46 6.31 -13.81
CA PRO A 189 15.68 5.52 -13.69
C PRO A 189 15.56 4.36 -12.71
N ILE A 190 14.89 4.57 -11.57
CA ILE A 190 14.65 3.52 -10.57
C ILE A 190 13.66 2.49 -11.12
N VAL A 191 12.57 2.95 -11.73
CA VAL A 191 11.60 2.04 -12.37
C VAL A 191 12.28 1.15 -13.39
N THR A 192 13.11 1.73 -14.27
CA THR A 192 13.87 0.98 -15.28
C THR A 192 14.76 -0.07 -14.63
N LEU A 193 15.53 0.32 -13.60
CA LEU A 193 16.41 -0.61 -12.89
C LEU A 193 15.66 -1.78 -12.25
N LEU A 194 14.52 -1.51 -11.59
CA LEU A 194 13.71 -2.55 -10.95
C LEU A 194 13.11 -3.51 -11.99
N LEU A 195 12.61 -2.99 -13.11
CA LEU A 195 12.05 -3.81 -14.18
C LEU A 195 13.11 -4.66 -14.89
N GLU A 196 14.31 -4.12 -15.11
CA GLU A 196 15.45 -4.88 -15.64
C GLU A 196 15.94 -5.95 -14.68
N ALA A 197 15.78 -5.73 -13.37
CA ALA A 197 16.06 -6.71 -12.33
C ALA A 197 14.94 -7.75 -12.12
N GLY A 198 13.84 -7.65 -12.86
CA GLY A 198 12.78 -8.66 -12.88
C GLY A 198 11.62 -8.42 -11.90
N ALA A 199 11.38 -7.17 -11.47
CA ALA A 199 10.21 -6.83 -10.66
C ALA A 199 8.89 -7.21 -11.38
N ASP A 200 7.93 -7.75 -10.65
CA ASP A 200 6.61 -8.08 -11.19
C ASP A 200 5.81 -6.80 -11.49
N THR A 201 5.58 -6.54 -12.77
CA THR A 201 4.82 -5.38 -13.27
C THR A 201 3.34 -5.37 -12.88
N ASN A 202 2.82 -6.50 -12.41
CA ASN A 202 1.42 -6.71 -12.08
C ASN A 202 1.15 -6.96 -10.60
N LYS A 203 2.19 -6.96 -9.75
CA LYS A 203 2.01 -6.94 -8.30
C LYS A 203 1.24 -5.70 -7.88
N ASN A 204 0.27 -5.86 -6.98
CA ASN A 204 -0.64 -4.80 -6.58
C ASN A 204 -0.58 -4.52 -5.09
N ASN A 205 -1.00 -3.31 -4.71
CA ASN A 205 -1.12 -2.90 -3.31
C ASN A 205 -2.44 -3.38 -2.69
N ILE A 206 -2.71 -2.93 -1.46
CA ILE A 206 -3.91 -3.30 -0.71
C ILE A 206 -5.21 -2.81 -1.37
N GLU A 207 -5.15 -1.83 -2.27
CA GLU A 207 -6.29 -1.34 -3.05
C GLU A 207 -6.45 -2.10 -4.37
N GLY A 208 -5.57 -3.06 -4.67
CA GLY A 208 -5.52 -3.74 -5.96
C GLY A 208 -4.84 -2.92 -7.07
N ASN A 209 -4.33 -1.72 -6.77
CA ASN A 209 -3.63 -0.87 -7.73
C ASN A 209 -2.26 -1.45 -8.10
N THR A 210 -2.06 -1.70 -9.39
CA THR A 210 -0.77 -2.09 -10.01
C THR A 210 0.09 -0.87 -10.33
N PRO A 211 1.40 -1.03 -10.64
CA PRO A 211 2.25 0.04 -11.18
C PRO A 211 1.61 0.84 -12.33
N LEU A 212 0.85 0.18 -13.22
CA LEU A 212 0.18 0.84 -14.34
C LEU A 212 -0.93 1.81 -13.90
N HIS A 213 -1.69 1.48 -12.84
CA HIS A 213 -2.68 2.40 -12.28
C HIS A 213 -2.02 3.71 -11.88
N TYR A 214 -0.88 3.62 -11.18
CA TYR A 214 -0.15 4.80 -10.76
C TYR A 214 0.46 5.59 -11.92
N ALA A 215 1.05 4.92 -12.91
CA ALA A 215 1.59 5.60 -14.08
C ALA A 215 0.53 6.42 -14.84
N ILE A 216 -0.69 5.89 -14.95
CA ILE A 216 -1.83 6.54 -15.60
C ILE A 216 -2.40 7.68 -14.76
N THR A 217 -2.60 7.47 -13.45
CA THR A 217 -3.05 8.53 -12.54
C THR A 217 -2.09 9.72 -12.50
N ARG A 218 -0.79 9.46 -12.67
CA ARG A 218 0.26 10.50 -12.76
C ARG A 218 0.41 11.08 -14.17
N LYS A 219 -0.34 10.57 -15.15
CA LYS A 219 -0.33 11.00 -16.56
C LYS A 219 1.07 10.97 -17.19
N ASN A 220 1.85 9.93 -16.88
CA ASN A 220 3.23 9.79 -17.35
C ASN A 220 3.34 8.74 -18.47
N GLU A 221 3.31 9.20 -19.72
CA GLU A 221 3.32 8.34 -20.92
C GLU A 221 4.55 7.44 -20.99
N LYS A 222 5.74 7.99 -20.67
CA LYS A 222 7.00 7.22 -20.68
C LYS A 222 6.97 6.07 -19.69
N LEU A 223 6.42 6.32 -18.51
CA LEU A 223 6.28 5.31 -17.48
C LEU A 223 5.28 4.22 -17.89
N VAL A 224 4.17 4.61 -18.52
CA VAL A 224 3.18 3.68 -19.08
C VAL A 224 3.80 2.81 -20.16
N GLU A 225 4.51 3.41 -21.14
CA GLU A 225 5.21 2.66 -22.19
C GLU A 225 6.21 1.65 -21.62
N LEU A 226 6.99 2.07 -20.63
CA LEU A 226 7.98 1.23 -19.98
C LEU A 226 7.34 0.05 -19.25
N LEU A 227 6.27 0.27 -18.48
CA LEU A 227 5.56 -0.81 -17.78
C LEU A 227 4.90 -1.79 -18.75
N LEU A 228 4.25 -1.30 -19.82
CA LEU A 228 3.65 -2.15 -20.85
C LEU A 228 4.70 -3.01 -21.56
N LYS A 229 5.88 -2.44 -21.85
CA LYS A 229 7.00 -3.18 -22.45
C LYS A 229 7.46 -4.35 -21.56
N HIS A 230 7.33 -4.22 -20.25
CA HIS A 230 7.66 -5.24 -19.26
C HIS A 230 6.44 -6.09 -18.82
N GLY A 231 5.37 -6.13 -19.62
CA GLY A 231 4.24 -7.04 -19.40
C GLY A 231 3.18 -6.55 -18.41
N GLY A 232 3.14 -5.24 -18.13
CA GLY A 232 2.05 -4.66 -17.36
C GLY A 232 0.69 -4.90 -18.04
N ASP A 233 -0.27 -5.41 -17.28
CA ASP A 233 -1.62 -5.72 -17.75
C ASP A 233 -2.52 -4.50 -17.63
N ILE A 234 -2.90 -3.94 -18.78
CA ILE A 234 -3.78 -2.77 -18.87
C ILE A 234 -5.25 -3.11 -18.52
N ASN A 235 -5.58 -4.40 -18.41
CA ASN A 235 -6.95 -4.90 -18.19
C ASN A 235 -7.19 -5.40 -16.76
N ARG A 236 -6.16 -5.38 -15.89
CA ARG A 236 -6.26 -5.92 -14.53
C ARG A 236 -6.98 -4.91 -13.61
N PRO A 237 -8.21 -5.18 -13.15
CA PRO A 237 -8.93 -4.25 -12.29
C PRO A 237 -8.29 -4.17 -10.90
N ASN A 238 -8.37 -2.99 -10.29
CA ASN A 238 -8.18 -2.82 -8.84
C ASN A 238 -9.46 -3.22 -8.07
N ARG A 239 -9.46 -3.04 -6.74
CA ARG A 239 -10.64 -3.34 -5.89
C ARG A 239 -11.83 -2.41 -6.13
N PHE A 240 -11.62 -1.33 -6.88
CA PHE A 240 -12.65 -0.38 -7.29
C PHE A 240 -13.20 -0.70 -8.69
N HIS A 241 -12.84 -1.85 -9.28
CA HIS A 241 -13.25 -2.29 -10.61
C HIS A 241 -12.71 -1.47 -11.77
N ASP A 242 -11.81 -0.54 -11.49
CA ASP A 242 -11.13 0.24 -12.51
C ASP A 242 -9.88 -0.53 -12.94
N ALA A 243 -9.86 -1.02 -14.18
CA ALA A 243 -8.60 -1.41 -14.79
C ALA A 243 -7.80 -0.16 -15.18
N PRO A 244 -6.47 -0.28 -15.42
CA PRO A 244 -5.67 0.84 -15.91
C PRO A 244 -6.28 1.55 -17.13
N ILE A 245 -6.87 0.80 -18.07
CA ILE A 245 -7.57 1.36 -19.22
C ILE A 245 -8.81 2.19 -18.83
N ASP A 246 -9.54 1.80 -17.79
CA ASP A 246 -10.74 2.50 -17.35
C ASP A 246 -10.35 3.84 -16.69
N LEU A 247 -9.28 3.84 -15.90
CA LEU A 247 -8.67 5.09 -15.41
C LEU A 247 -8.21 5.98 -16.56
N ALA A 248 -7.58 5.42 -17.60
CA ALA A 248 -7.16 6.19 -18.77
C ALA A 248 -8.35 6.83 -19.50
N ARG A 249 -9.48 6.12 -19.62
CA ARG A 249 -10.74 6.63 -20.21
C ARG A 249 -11.31 7.76 -19.37
N ASN A 250 -11.42 7.56 -18.06
CA ASN A 250 -11.93 8.56 -17.12
C ASN A 250 -11.09 9.85 -17.14
N LEU A 251 -9.77 9.71 -17.27
CA LEU A 251 -8.83 10.84 -17.33
C LEU A 251 -8.64 11.42 -18.74
N ASN A 252 -9.24 10.81 -19.77
CA ASN A 252 -8.99 11.07 -21.19
C ASN A 252 -7.48 11.14 -21.51
N PHE A 253 -6.73 10.12 -21.09
CA PHE A 253 -5.28 10.09 -21.13
C PHE A 253 -4.77 8.94 -22.01
N TYR A 254 -3.93 9.26 -23.00
CA TYR A 254 -3.14 8.30 -23.79
C TYR A 254 -3.96 7.16 -24.47
N LEU A 255 -5.25 7.43 -24.72
CA LEU A 255 -6.21 6.43 -25.21
C LEU A 255 -5.86 5.85 -26.58
N GLU A 256 -5.33 6.66 -27.50
CA GLU A 256 -4.89 6.20 -28.82
C GLU A 256 -3.90 5.03 -28.72
N ARG A 257 -3.03 5.06 -27.71
CA ARG A 257 -2.05 4.00 -27.46
C ARG A 257 -2.62 2.83 -26.67
N LEU A 258 -3.51 3.11 -25.72
CA LEU A 258 -3.99 2.11 -24.74
C LEU A 258 -5.20 1.31 -25.22
N GLU A 259 -6.13 1.93 -25.96
CA GLU A 259 -7.33 1.25 -26.48
C GLU A 259 -7.02 0.00 -27.31
N PRO A 260 -6.00 -0.03 -28.19
CA PRO A 260 -5.67 -1.24 -28.93
C PRO A 260 -5.19 -2.41 -28.06
N LEU A 261 -4.75 -2.14 -26.82
CA LEU A 261 -4.27 -3.13 -25.86
C LEU A 261 -5.38 -3.62 -24.93
N TYR A 262 -6.53 -2.94 -24.95
CA TYR A 262 -7.71 -3.36 -24.22
C TYR A 262 -8.21 -4.68 -24.80
N ILE A 263 -8.29 -5.68 -23.93
CA ILE A 263 -8.98 -6.92 -24.21
C ILE A 263 -10.36 -6.74 -23.61
N PRO A 264 -11.43 -6.66 -24.44
CA PRO A 264 -12.78 -6.66 -23.91
C PRO A 264 -12.90 -7.85 -22.97
N LYS A 265 -13.33 -7.60 -21.72
CA LYS A 265 -13.71 -8.69 -20.82
C LYS A 265 -14.57 -9.63 -21.64
N PRO A 266 -14.15 -10.89 -21.86
CA PRO A 266 -14.91 -11.79 -22.69
C PRO A 266 -16.30 -11.83 -22.07
N ILE A 267 -17.33 -11.65 -22.91
CA ILE A 267 -18.68 -12.01 -22.52
C ILE A 267 -18.62 -13.53 -22.37
N ARG A 268 -18.20 -13.99 -21.20
CA ARG A 268 -18.30 -15.39 -20.85
C ARG A 268 -19.80 -15.69 -20.86
N PRO A 269 -20.25 -16.79 -21.49
CA PRO A 269 -21.59 -17.26 -21.17
C PRO A 269 -21.67 -17.32 -19.65
N TRP A 270 -22.70 -16.71 -19.08
CA TRP A 270 -22.84 -16.60 -17.64
C TRP A 270 -22.66 -18.00 -17.02
N PRO A 271 -21.80 -18.14 -16.00
CA PRO A 271 -21.67 -19.41 -15.31
C PRO A 271 -23.06 -19.82 -14.85
N LYS A 272 -23.38 -21.11 -14.95
CA LYS A 272 -24.66 -21.53 -14.41
C LYS A 272 -24.61 -21.37 -12.90
N ALA A 273 -25.77 -21.10 -12.30
CA ALA A 273 -25.83 -20.88 -10.86
C ALA A 273 -25.33 -22.12 -10.08
N GLU A 274 -25.45 -23.33 -10.64
CA GLU A 274 -24.88 -24.56 -10.08
C GLU A 274 -23.34 -24.57 -10.09
N ASP A 275 -22.71 -24.01 -11.11
CA ASP A 275 -21.24 -23.92 -11.22
C ASP A 275 -20.68 -22.97 -10.14
N LEU A 276 -21.41 -21.88 -9.87
CA LEU A 276 -21.10 -20.92 -8.81
C LEU A 276 -21.25 -21.55 -7.42
N ILE A 277 -22.33 -22.29 -7.18
CA ILE A 277 -22.52 -23.08 -5.95
C ILE A 277 -21.33 -24.03 -5.75
N GLU A 278 -20.97 -24.80 -6.77
CA GLU A 278 -19.89 -25.78 -6.66
C GLU A 278 -18.58 -25.11 -6.26
N ARG A 279 -18.24 -23.97 -6.88
CA ARG A 279 -17.08 -23.17 -6.53
C ARG A 279 -17.11 -22.67 -5.09
N LEU A 280 -18.22 -22.06 -4.67
CA LEU A 280 -18.39 -21.58 -3.30
C LEU A 280 -18.25 -22.69 -2.28
N THR A 281 -18.82 -23.88 -2.50
CA THR A 281 -18.70 -25.00 -1.56
C THR A 281 -17.28 -25.55 -1.40
N LYS A 282 -16.37 -25.25 -2.34
CA LYS A 282 -14.94 -25.63 -2.25
C LYS A 282 -14.13 -24.68 -1.36
N ILE A 283 -14.61 -23.46 -1.15
CA ILE A 283 -13.97 -22.48 -0.25
C ILE A 283 -14.11 -22.99 1.19
N PRO A 284 -13.01 -23.05 1.98
CA PRO A 284 -13.02 -23.60 3.34
C PRO A 284 -14.08 -23.02 4.27
N GLU A 285 -14.36 -21.73 4.14
CA GLU A 285 -15.31 -20.93 4.91
C GLU A 285 -16.77 -21.38 4.68
N PHE A 286 -17.06 -21.97 3.52
CA PHE A 286 -18.39 -22.50 3.16
C PHE A 286 -18.47 -24.02 3.27
N LYS A 287 -17.42 -24.66 3.78
CA LYS A 287 -17.38 -26.11 3.95
C LYS A 287 -18.46 -26.55 4.95
N ASN A 288 -19.40 -27.38 4.47
CA ASN A 288 -20.59 -27.85 5.18
C ASN A 288 -21.72 -26.82 5.38
N CYS A 289 -21.65 -25.65 4.75
CA CYS A 289 -22.81 -24.76 4.66
C CYS A 289 -23.84 -25.39 3.71
N SER A 290 -25.09 -25.52 4.16
CA SER A 290 -26.21 -25.86 3.28
C SER A 290 -26.63 -24.59 2.56
N LEU A 291 -26.17 -24.42 1.32
CA LEU A 291 -26.62 -23.33 0.46
C LEU A 291 -28.08 -23.61 0.11
N GLN A 292 -29.01 -22.83 0.67
CA GLN A 292 -30.44 -22.98 0.36
C GLN A 292 -30.89 -21.77 -0.44
N GLY A 293 -31.78 -21.96 -1.41
CA GLY A 293 -32.46 -20.84 -2.04
C GLY A 293 -33.53 -20.22 -1.15
N CYS A 294 -33.85 -18.96 -1.39
CA CYS A 294 -35.17 -18.42 -1.06
C CYS A 294 -36.25 -19.27 -1.72
N SER A 295 -37.32 -19.54 -0.98
CA SER A 295 -38.52 -20.15 -1.55
C SER A 295 -39.31 -19.15 -2.39
N GLU A 296 -40.17 -19.64 -3.29
CA GLU A 296 -41.09 -18.78 -4.05
C GLU A 296 -41.93 -17.87 -3.18
N GLU A 297 -42.38 -18.37 -2.03
CA GLU A 297 -43.20 -17.59 -1.11
C GLU A 297 -42.43 -16.38 -0.56
N GLU A 298 -41.12 -16.51 -0.37
CA GLU A 298 -40.25 -15.45 0.15
C GLU A 298 -39.90 -14.44 -0.90
N ILE A 299 -39.60 -14.89 -2.12
CA ILE A 299 -39.40 -14.01 -3.27
C ILE A 299 -40.67 -13.19 -3.52
N CYS A 300 -41.84 -13.81 -3.51
CA CYS A 300 -43.11 -13.10 -3.66
C CYS A 300 -43.42 -12.15 -2.50
N LYS A 301 -43.01 -12.49 -1.25
CA LYS A 301 -43.12 -11.56 -0.12
C LYS A 301 -42.23 -10.33 -0.33
N LEU A 302 -41.01 -10.51 -0.84
CA LEU A 302 -40.10 -9.41 -1.16
C LEU A 302 -40.68 -8.50 -2.25
N GLU A 303 -41.07 -9.06 -3.40
CA GLU A 303 -41.69 -8.31 -4.51
C GLU A 303 -42.92 -7.50 -4.05
N LYS A 304 -43.79 -8.13 -3.25
CA LYS A 304 -44.98 -7.48 -2.69
C LYS A 304 -44.63 -6.38 -1.69
N HIS A 305 -43.66 -6.60 -0.81
CA HIS A 305 -43.26 -5.64 0.20
C HIS A 305 -42.66 -4.38 -0.45
N PHE A 306 -41.85 -4.55 -1.50
CA PHE A 306 -41.19 -3.45 -2.21
C PHE A 306 -41.96 -2.91 -3.42
N ASN A 307 -43.14 -3.47 -3.70
CA ASN A 307 -43.97 -3.09 -4.84
C ASN A 307 -43.17 -3.10 -6.17
N LEU A 308 -42.35 -4.13 -6.37
CA LEU A 308 -41.51 -4.35 -7.54
C LEU A 308 -41.73 -5.76 -8.12
N SER A 309 -41.31 -5.94 -9.36
CA SER A 309 -41.28 -7.24 -10.04
C SER A 309 -39.83 -7.61 -10.28
N LEU A 310 -39.37 -8.75 -9.75
CA LEU A 310 -37.99 -9.20 -9.99
C LEU A 310 -37.93 -9.93 -11.34
N PRO A 311 -37.02 -9.55 -12.25
CA PRO A 311 -36.79 -10.31 -13.47
C PRO A 311 -36.40 -11.77 -13.16
N ALA A 312 -36.66 -12.68 -14.11
CA ALA A 312 -36.56 -14.13 -13.89
C ALA A 312 -35.18 -14.56 -13.37
N VAL A 313 -34.12 -13.96 -13.91
CA VAL A 313 -32.72 -14.17 -13.53
C VAL A 313 -32.48 -13.93 -12.03
N TYR A 314 -33.09 -12.91 -11.45
CA TYR A 314 -32.95 -12.59 -10.03
C TYR A 314 -33.67 -13.56 -9.14
N ARG A 315 -34.85 -13.99 -9.58
CA ARG A 315 -35.61 -15.03 -8.90
C ARG A 315 -34.80 -16.32 -8.89
N ASP A 316 -34.18 -16.66 -10.01
CA ASP A 316 -33.30 -17.83 -10.13
C ASP A 316 -32.07 -17.72 -9.22
N PHE A 317 -31.42 -16.56 -9.15
CA PHE A 317 -30.33 -16.32 -8.20
C PHE A 317 -30.80 -16.50 -6.74
N LEU A 318 -31.90 -15.85 -6.34
CA LEU A 318 -32.44 -15.97 -4.98
C LEU A 318 -32.83 -17.42 -4.64
N ARG A 319 -33.42 -18.16 -5.58
CA ARG A 319 -33.73 -19.61 -5.45
C ARG A 319 -32.49 -20.50 -5.35
N THR A 320 -31.33 -20.00 -5.72
CA THR A 320 -30.12 -20.81 -5.81
C THR A 320 -29.17 -20.50 -4.66
N LEU A 321 -29.04 -19.22 -4.26
CA LEU A 321 -28.06 -18.75 -3.28
C LEU A 321 -28.66 -17.86 -2.17
N GLY A 322 -29.97 -17.58 -2.17
CA GLY A 322 -30.57 -16.51 -1.35
C GLY A 322 -30.82 -16.80 0.14
N LYS A 323 -30.79 -18.06 0.59
CA LYS A 323 -30.98 -18.46 1.99
C LYS A 323 -29.75 -19.14 2.58
N GLY A 324 -29.35 -18.68 3.77
CA GLY A 324 -28.35 -19.36 4.60
C GLY A 324 -26.92 -18.91 4.37
N PHE A 325 -26.68 -18.02 3.42
CA PHE A 325 -25.40 -17.35 3.32
C PHE A 325 -25.39 -16.09 4.17
N GLY A 326 -25.32 -16.32 5.48
CA GLY A 326 -24.67 -15.37 6.38
C GLY A 326 -23.35 -15.00 5.73
N SER A 327 -22.34 -15.85 5.62
CA SER A 327 -21.00 -15.42 5.19
C SER A 327 -20.74 -15.01 3.71
N PHE A 328 -21.46 -15.49 2.69
CA PHE A 328 -21.22 -15.07 1.27
C PHE A 328 -21.82 -13.71 0.96
N MET A 329 -22.87 -13.35 1.70
CA MET A 329 -23.55 -12.07 1.63
C MET A 329 -23.31 -11.25 2.93
N SER A 330 -22.63 -11.83 3.92
CA SER A 330 -22.23 -11.26 5.20
C SER A 330 -20.73 -11.50 5.43
N SER A 331 -19.91 -10.94 4.56
CA SER A 331 -18.49 -10.73 4.85
C SER A 331 -18.38 -9.62 5.91
N ASP A 332 -17.24 -9.43 6.59
CA ASP A 332 -16.99 -8.19 7.35
C ASP A 332 -17.11 -6.92 6.48
N HIS A 333 -17.23 -7.11 5.16
CA HIS A 333 -17.48 -6.12 4.13
C HIS A 333 -18.89 -6.13 3.51
N ILE A 334 -19.79 -7.10 3.69
CA ILE A 334 -21.19 -7.04 3.20
C ILE A 334 -22.08 -7.37 4.38
N SER A 335 -23.25 -6.76 4.64
CA SER A 335 -24.14 -7.32 5.67
C SER A 335 -25.59 -7.10 5.30
N PHE A 336 -26.30 -8.18 4.96
CA PHE A 336 -27.75 -8.13 4.81
C PHE A 336 -28.43 -8.36 6.16
N GLU A 337 -28.46 -7.33 6.99
CA GLU A 337 -29.58 -7.21 7.91
C GLU A 337 -30.76 -6.68 7.08
N PHE A 338 -31.58 -7.63 6.60
CA PHE A 338 -32.71 -7.43 5.69
C PHE A 338 -33.70 -6.32 6.09
N ASP A 339 -33.71 -5.88 7.35
CA ASP A 339 -34.55 -4.78 7.81
C ASP A 339 -33.77 -3.44 7.87
N GLN A 340 -32.45 -3.46 8.15
CA GLN A 340 -31.64 -2.24 8.32
C GLN A 340 -31.14 -1.63 7.00
N LEU A 341 -30.87 -2.46 6.00
CA LEU A 341 -30.31 -2.05 4.71
C LEU A 341 -31.31 -1.21 3.91
N PHE A 342 -32.60 -1.52 4.04
CA PHE A 342 -33.68 -0.80 3.36
C PHE A 342 -34.03 0.52 4.05
N ASP A 343 -33.97 0.57 5.39
CA ASP A 343 -34.14 1.82 6.13
C ASP A 343 -33.04 2.84 5.77
N GLN A 344 -31.82 2.38 5.47
CA GLN A 344 -30.71 3.22 5.01
C GLN A 344 -30.84 3.63 3.54
N ALA A 345 -31.22 2.72 2.63
CA ALA A 345 -31.40 3.02 1.21
C ALA A 345 -32.56 4.00 0.95
N GLN A 346 -33.60 3.97 1.79
CA GLN A 346 -34.71 4.94 1.75
C GLN A 346 -34.47 6.20 2.58
N HIS A 347 -33.34 6.30 3.28
CA HIS A 347 -33.03 7.50 4.03
C HIS A 347 -32.89 8.68 3.02
N PRO A 348 -33.52 9.84 3.27
CA PRO A 348 -33.64 10.92 2.27
C PRO A 348 -32.30 11.38 1.68
N SER A 349 -31.23 11.31 2.50
CA SER A 349 -29.87 11.66 2.08
C SER A 349 -29.19 10.65 1.15
N TYR A 350 -29.79 9.51 0.81
CA TYR A 350 -29.23 8.58 -0.18
C TYR A 350 -30.12 8.52 -1.42
N ALA A 351 -31.44 8.47 -1.24
CA ALA A 351 -32.40 8.49 -2.35
C ALA A 351 -32.24 9.73 -3.25
N GLU A 352 -31.99 10.91 -2.68
CA GLU A 352 -31.81 12.16 -3.43
C GLU A 352 -30.47 12.20 -4.18
N TYR A 353 -29.41 11.58 -3.65
CA TYR A 353 -28.06 11.61 -4.23
C TYR A 353 -27.84 10.51 -5.26
N CYS A 354 -28.44 9.33 -5.06
CA CYS A 354 -28.33 8.17 -5.94
C CYS A 354 -29.41 8.16 -7.04
N GLN A 355 -30.37 9.10 -7.01
CA GLN A 355 -31.54 9.13 -7.91
C GLN A 355 -32.32 7.80 -7.94
N LEU A 356 -32.34 7.08 -6.82
CA LEU A 356 -32.99 5.77 -6.73
C LEU A 356 -34.48 5.91 -7.03
N THR A 357 -34.97 5.08 -7.94
CA THR A 357 -36.40 5.00 -8.22
C THR A 357 -37.05 3.98 -7.29
N ALA A 358 -38.40 4.00 -7.22
CA ALA A 358 -39.14 2.96 -6.48
C ALA A 358 -38.92 1.54 -7.04
N LYS A 359 -38.28 1.42 -8.21
CA LYS A 359 -37.93 0.15 -8.85
C LYS A 359 -36.44 -0.20 -8.71
N SER A 360 -35.63 0.65 -8.09
CA SER A 360 -34.23 0.34 -7.82
C SER A 360 -34.14 -0.73 -6.73
N PHE A 361 -33.46 -1.83 -7.02
CA PHE A 361 -33.11 -2.83 -6.03
C PHE A 361 -31.69 -2.55 -5.52
N VAL A 362 -31.57 -2.28 -4.23
CA VAL A 362 -30.32 -1.96 -3.55
C VAL A 362 -29.79 -3.19 -2.79
N PHE A 363 -28.50 -3.48 -2.94
CA PHE A 363 -27.78 -4.52 -2.21
C PHE A 363 -26.51 -3.88 -1.63
N ALA A 364 -26.40 -3.77 -0.31
CA ALA A 364 -25.28 -3.03 0.31
C ALA A 364 -24.11 -3.94 0.69
N GLU A 365 -22.90 -3.51 0.32
CA GLU A 365 -21.63 -4.03 0.83
C GLU A 365 -21.25 -3.22 2.10
N ARG A 366 -21.59 -3.73 3.29
CA ARG A 366 -21.13 -3.19 4.58
C ARG A 366 -19.62 -3.38 4.81
N GLY A 367 -18.82 -2.62 4.08
CA GLY A 367 -17.38 -2.75 4.03
C GLY A 367 -16.74 -1.43 3.68
N TRP A 368 -17.04 -0.43 4.51
CA TRP A 368 -16.52 0.93 4.41
C TRP A 368 -17.03 1.60 3.12
N GLU A 369 -18.15 2.32 3.27
CA GLU A 369 -18.58 3.43 2.41
C GLU A 369 -19.28 3.10 1.06
N ASN A 370 -19.35 1.85 0.56
CA ASN A 370 -19.95 1.56 -0.76
C ASN A 370 -21.36 0.90 -0.76
N PHE A 371 -22.26 1.38 -1.62
CA PHE A 371 -23.60 0.84 -1.87
C PHE A 371 -23.77 0.41 -3.31
N TYR A 372 -24.19 -0.83 -3.56
CA TYR A 372 -24.48 -1.31 -4.91
C TYR A 372 -25.99 -1.37 -5.16
N TYR A 373 -26.42 -1.06 -6.38
CA TYR A 373 -27.82 -1.15 -6.77
C TYR A 373 -27.99 -1.37 -8.27
N PHE A 374 -29.17 -1.84 -8.67
CA PHE A 374 -29.59 -1.86 -10.08
C PHE A 374 -31.07 -1.49 -10.18
N GLU A 375 -31.56 -1.22 -11.38
CA GLU A 375 -32.99 -0.96 -11.61
C GLU A 375 -33.72 -2.23 -12.03
N ALA A 376 -34.68 -2.67 -11.22
CA ALA A 376 -35.60 -3.76 -11.54
C ALA A 376 -36.86 -3.20 -12.23
N ASP A 377 -36.65 -2.52 -13.35
CA ASP A 377 -37.69 -1.78 -14.06
C ASP A 377 -38.37 -2.55 -15.20
N ASP A 378 -38.07 -3.84 -15.31
CA ASP A 378 -38.45 -4.76 -16.39
C ASP A 378 -37.84 -4.42 -17.77
N SER A 379 -36.88 -3.50 -17.86
CA SER A 379 -36.22 -3.14 -19.13
C SER A 379 -35.18 -4.16 -19.59
N SER A 380 -34.60 -4.92 -18.66
CA SER A 380 -33.61 -5.97 -18.90
C SER A 380 -33.79 -7.09 -17.88
N ASP A 381 -33.59 -8.33 -18.32
CA ASP A 381 -33.48 -9.49 -17.42
C ASP A 381 -32.11 -9.53 -16.70
N ASP A 382 -31.14 -8.72 -17.14
CA ASP A 382 -29.78 -8.65 -16.62
C ASP A 382 -29.26 -7.20 -16.67
N PRO A 383 -29.83 -6.29 -15.86
CA PRO A 383 -29.44 -4.88 -15.85
C PRO A 383 -28.03 -4.66 -15.27
N PRO A 384 -27.42 -3.52 -15.62
CA PRO A 384 -26.13 -3.13 -15.05
C PRO A 384 -26.24 -2.82 -13.56
N VAL A 385 -25.12 -2.95 -12.85
CA VAL A 385 -25.03 -2.62 -11.42
C VAL A 385 -24.24 -1.34 -11.25
N PHE A 386 -24.75 -0.46 -10.41
CA PHE A 386 -24.20 0.84 -10.05
C PHE A 386 -23.69 0.80 -8.61
N MET A 387 -22.70 1.63 -8.33
CA MET A 387 -22.13 1.81 -7.00
C MET A 387 -22.20 3.28 -6.60
N PHE A 388 -22.45 3.52 -5.32
CA PHE A 388 -22.41 4.82 -4.68
C PHE A 388 -21.46 4.76 -3.47
N GLU A 389 -20.50 5.67 -3.40
CA GLU A 389 -19.54 5.78 -2.29
C GLU A 389 -19.95 6.93 -1.35
N CYS A 390 -20.01 6.65 -0.05
CA CYS A 390 -20.38 7.58 1.00
C CYS A 390 -19.45 8.79 0.99
N GLY A 391 -20.00 9.96 0.64
CA GLY A 391 -19.24 11.22 0.59
C GLY A 391 -18.92 11.70 -0.83
N GLU A 392 -19.16 10.88 -1.85
CA GLU A 392 -19.11 11.31 -3.25
C GLU A 392 -20.49 11.77 -3.76
N PHE A 393 -20.47 12.66 -4.77
CA PHE A 393 -21.70 13.09 -5.45
C PHE A 393 -21.93 12.23 -6.70
N GLY A 394 -22.93 11.34 -6.64
CA GLY A 394 -23.45 10.60 -7.79
C GLY A 394 -23.09 9.11 -7.79
N SER A 395 -23.79 8.35 -8.63
CA SER A 395 -23.59 6.92 -8.84
C SER A 395 -22.73 6.63 -10.05
N ARG A 396 -21.83 5.65 -9.97
CA ARG A 396 -21.06 5.16 -11.12
C ARG A 396 -21.47 3.74 -11.49
N GLN A 397 -21.58 3.45 -12.79
CA GLN A 397 -21.79 2.08 -13.25
C GLN A 397 -20.49 1.29 -13.03
N VAL A 398 -20.57 0.19 -12.28
CA VAL A 398 -19.42 -0.65 -11.93
C VAL A 398 -19.46 -2.02 -12.61
N TYR A 399 -20.65 -2.55 -12.87
CA TYR A 399 -20.81 -3.81 -13.61
C TYR A 399 -21.77 -3.62 -14.77
N ARG A 400 -21.49 -4.31 -15.88
CA ARG A 400 -22.34 -4.26 -17.08
C ARG A 400 -23.57 -5.13 -16.93
N SER A 401 -23.52 -6.10 -16.03
CA SER A 401 -24.59 -7.04 -15.75
C SER A 401 -24.60 -7.45 -14.29
N PHE A 402 -25.72 -7.98 -13.83
CA PHE A 402 -25.84 -8.53 -12.49
C PHE A 402 -25.02 -9.82 -12.34
N TRP A 403 -24.95 -10.64 -13.39
CA TRP A 403 -24.11 -11.83 -13.37
C TRP A 403 -22.61 -11.52 -13.28
N GLU A 404 -22.15 -10.42 -13.89
CA GLU A 404 -20.76 -9.96 -13.73
C GLU A 404 -20.47 -9.62 -12.28
N PHE A 405 -21.40 -8.94 -11.59
CA PHE A 405 -21.30 -8.66 -10.17
C PHE A 405 -21.25 -9.94 -9.33
N ILE A 406 -22.16 -10.90 -9.55
CA ILE A 406 -22.19 -12.16 -8.79
C ILE A 406 -20.91 -12.98 -8.98
N GLU A 407 -20.45 -13.14 -10.23
CA GLU A 407 -19.21 -13.86 -10.54
C GLU A 407 -18.00 -13.21 -9.87
N ASP A 408 -17.91 -11.88 -9.93
CA ASP A 408 -16.84 -11.11 -9.31
C ASP A 408 -16.80 -11.31 -7.79
N ARG A 409 -17.96 -11.24 -7.11
CA ARG A 409 -18.04 -11.53 -5.67
C ARG A 409 -17.54 -12.94 -5.33
N VAL A 410 -17.89 -13.95 -6.13
CA VAL A 410 -17.40 -15.33 -5.93
C VAL A 410 -15.88 -15.40 -6.05
N VAL A 411 -15.31 -14.77 -7.08
CA VAL A 411 -13.85 -14.72 -7.30
C VAL A 411 -13.14 -14.00 -6.15
N ASP A 412 -13.69 -12.88 -5.67
CA ASP A 412 -13.15 -12.16 -4.52
C ASP A 412 -13.05 -13.06 -3.29
N TYR A 413 -14.08 -13.87 -2.98
CA TYR A 413 -14.01 -14.83 -1.87
C TYR A 413 -12.97 -15.93 -2.10
N GLU A 414 -12.85 -16.47 -3.32
CA GLU A 414 -11.81 -17.46 -3.66
C GLU A 414 -10.41 -16.89 -3.38
N ILE A 415 -10.12 -15.69 -3.88
CA ILE A 415 -8.82 -15.01 -3.70
C ILE A 415 -8.55 -14.70 -2.22
N LEU A 416 -9.55 -14.19 -1.50
CA LEU A 416 -9.42 -13.87 -0.07
C LEU A 416 -9.10 -15.13 0.76
N SER A 417 -9.74 -16.26 0.44
CA SER A 417 -9.54 -17.54 1.14
C SER A 417 -8.16 -18.16 0.87
N GLU A 418 -7.57 -17.92 -0.31
CA GLU A 418 -6.23 -18.40 -0.66
C GLU A 418 -5.10 -17.54 -0.05
N GLY A 419 -5.42 -16.32 0.40
CA GLY A 419 -4.43 -15.31 0.82
C GLY A 419 -4.46 -14.89 2.29
N ARG A 420 -5.42 -15.32 3.12
CA ARG A 420 -5.53 -14.85 4.51
C ARG A 420 -5.69 -15.98 5.53
N CYS A 421 -4.60 -16.30 6.23
CA CYS A 421 -4.70 -16.64 7.65
C CYS A 421 -5.03 -15.35 8.40
N PHE A 422 -6.31 -15.06 8.63
CA PHE A 422 -6.67 -14.16 9.72
C PHE A 422 -6.40 -14.91 11.02
N ALA A 423 -5.26 -14.61 11.65
CA ALA A 423 -5.14 -14.82 13.08
C ALA A 423 -6.05 -13.80 13.75
N GLU A 424 -6.89 -14.31 14.66
CA GLU A 424 -7.89 -13.62 15.49
C GLU A 424 -7.43 -12.28 16.10
#